data_AF-A0A399XPF1-F1
#
_entry.id   AF-A0A399XPF1-F1
#
_cell.length_a   1.000
_cell.length_b   1.000
_cell.length_c   1.000
_cell.angle_alpha   90.00
_cell.angle_beta   90.00
_cell.angle_gamma   90.00
#
_symmetry.space_group_name_H-M   'P 1'
#
loop_
_entity.id
_entity.type
_entity.pdbx_description
1 polymer ?
#
loop_
_entity_poly.entity_id
_entity_poly.type
_entity_poly.pdbx_seq_one_letter_code
_entity_poly.pdbx_strand_id
1 'polypeptide(L)'
;MKNKLIRFCVYGFAGWCLEIFFTGLKQGLRGNKSLTGKSYLWMFPIYGLSAFLLEPIHDRIRRWPWPARAATYSAGIMTVEYATGWMLDKSIGECPWDYSGRSLVDINGYVRLEYAPMWAAVGLGAERIHDFLTEAIPAVEDALASRER
;
A
#
# COMPACT_ATOMS: atom_id res chain seq x y z
N MET A 1 -4.72 17.90 -10.21
CA MET A 1 -5.53 16.71 -9.83
C MET A 1 -5.27 15.50 -10.73
N LYS A 2 -5.24 15.66 -12.06
CA LYS A 2 -4.94 14.59 -13.03
C LYS A 2 -3.74 13.72 -12.63
N ASN A 3 -2.58 14.32 -12.34
CA ASN A 3 -1.35 13.59 -12.02
C ASN A 3 -1.45 12.83 -10.69
N LYS A 4 -2.35 13.23 -9.79
CA LYS A 4 -2.61 12.53 -8.53
C LYS A 4 -3.52 11.31 -8.73
N LEU A 5 -4.48 11.39 -9.66
CA LEU A 5 -5.29 10.24 -10.08
C LEU A 5 -4.45 9.19 -10.82
N ILE A 6 -3.50 9.63 -11.66
CA ILE A 6 -2.55 8.70 -12.30
C ILE A 6 -1.75 7.95 -11.24
N ARG A 7 -1.22 8.68 -10.23
CA ARG A 7 -0.51 8.07 -9.11
C ARG A 7 -1.37 7.13 -8.29
N PHE A 8 -2.62 7.50 -8.00
CA PHE A 8 -3.60 6.60 -7.36
C PHE A 8 -3.72 5.27 -8.12
N CYS A 9 -3.87 5.31 -9.44
CA CYS A 9 -3.93 4.09 -10.25
C CYS A 9 -2.62 3.29 -10.17
N VAL A 10 -1.47 3.96 -10.26
CA VAL A 10 -0.15 3.30 -10.15
C VAL A 10 0.02 2.60 -8.80
N TYR A 11 -0.29 3.28 -7.69
CA TYR A 11 -0.24 2.67 -6.36
C TYR A 11 -1.24 1.51 -6.21
N GLY A 12 -2.46 1.67 -6.73
CA GLY A 12 -3.48 0.63 -6.74
C GLY A 12 -3.01 -0.65 -7.45
N PHE A 13 -2.51 -0.52 -8.68
CA PHE A 13 -1.99 -1.65 -9.45
C PHE A 13 -0.72 -2.25 -8.84
N ALA A 14 0.22 -1.42 -8.39
CA ALA A 14 1.44 -1.88 -7.76
C ALA A 14 1.15 -2.70 -6.50
N GLY A 15 0.22 -2.24 -5.67
CA GLY A 15 -0.22 -2.96 -4.48
C GLY A 15 -0.87 -4.31 -4.82
N TRP A 16 -1.77 -4.36 -5.81
CA TRP A 16 -2.34 -5.62 -6.29
C TRP A 16 -1.28 -6.60 -6.79
N CYS A 17 -0.36 -6.14 -7.63
CA CYS A 17 0.73 -6.97 -8.13
C CYS A 17 1.59 -7.52 -6.98
N LEU A 18 1.92 -6.68 -6.00
CA LEU A 18 2.70 -7.08 -4.82
C LEU A 18 1.95 -8.13 -3.99
N GLU A 19 0.65 -7.94 -3.76
CA GLU A 19 -0.16 -8.86 -2.98
C GLU A 19 -0.33 -10.22 -3.66
N ILE A 20 -0.64 -10.21 -4.97
CA ILE A 20 -0.74 -11.44 -5.77
C ILE A 20 0.61 -12.18 -5.78
N PHE A 21 1.71 -11.45 -5.97
CA PHE A 21 3.05 -12.03 -5.94
C PHE A 21 3.37 -12.65 -4.57
N PHE A 22 3.12 -11.93 -3.48
CA PHE A 22 3.42 -12.39 -2.13
C PHE A 22 2.56 -13.58 -1.70
N THR A 23 1.27 -13.57 -2.03
CA THR A 23 0.35 -14.68 -1.75
C THR A 23 0.70 -15.92 -2.58
N GLY A 24 1.07 -15.73 -3.85
CA GLY A 24 1.56 -16.80 -4.72
C GLY A 24 2.88 -17.40 -4.21
N LEU A 25 3.83 -16.56 -3.81
CA LEU A 25 5.10 -16.99 -3.23
C LEU A 25 4.90 -17.80 -1.94
N LYS A 26 4.00 -17.35 -1.04
CA LYS A 26 3.64 -18.10 0.17
C LYS A 26 3.08 -19.50 -0.15
N GLN A 27 2.27 -19.62 -1.21
CA GLN A 27 1.78 -20.93 -1.64
C GLN A 27 2.90 -21.82 -2.19
N GLY A 28 3.84 -21.23 -2.93
CA GLY A 28 5.04 -21.93 -3.41
C GLY A 28 5.91 -22.47 -2.29
N LEU A 29 6.18 -21.65 -1.28
CA LEU A 29 6.95 -22.05 -0.09
C LEU A 29 6.25 -23.16 0.71
N ARG A 30 4.92 -23.28 0.60
CA ARG A 30 4.13 -24.38 1.18
C ARG A 30 4.07 -25.62 0.30
N GLY A 31 4.82 -25.66 -0.81
CA GLY A 31 4.92 -26.80 -1.72
C GLY A 31 3.88 -26.82 -2.85
N ASN A 32 3.04 -25.80 -2.98
CA ASN A 32 2.08 -25.72 -4.08
C ASN A 32 2.74 -25.12 -5.33
N LYS A 33 3.01 -25.97 -6.33
CA LYS A 33 3.65 -25.59 -7.60
C LYS A 33 2.82 -24.67 -8.48
N SER A 34 1.52 -24.53 -8.23
CA SER A 34 0.66 -23.62 -9.01
C SER A 34 0.90 -22.14 -8.69
N LEU A 35 1.54 -21.82 -7.55
CA LEU A 35 1.85 -20.44 -7.12
C LEU A 35 0.63 -19.48 -7.20
N THR A 36 -0.57 -20.00 -6.95
CA THR A 36 -1.81 -19.22 -7.11
C THR A 36 -1.84 -18.07 -6.11
N GLY A 37 -1.68 -16.84 -6.61
CA GLY A 37 -1.87 -15.61 -5.85
C GLY A 37 -3.33 -15.16 -5.85
N LYS A 38 -3.79 -14.57 -4.76
CA LYS A 38 -5.15 -14.04 -4.60
C LYS A 38 -5.07 -12.67 -3.95
N SER A 39 -5.97 -11.78 -4.36
CA SER A 39 -6.16 -10.45 -3.79
C SER A 39 -7.65 -10.11 -3.85
N TYR A 40 -8.11 -9.26 -2.93
CA TYR A 40 -9.47 -8.74 -2.93
C TYR A 40 -9.58 -7.53 -3.85
N LEU A 41 -10.71 -7.37 -4.54
CA LEU A 41 -10.92 -6.21 -5.40
C LEU A 41 -10.88 -4.88 -4.62
N TRP A 42 -11.32 -4.91 -3.36
CA TRP A 42 -11.27 -3.77 -2.45
C TRP A 42 -9.84 -3.30 -2.13
N MET A 43 -8.82 -4.11 -2.38
CA MET A 43 -7.43 -3.72 -2.13
C MET A 43 -6.93 -2.63 -3.07
N PHE A 44 -7.44 -2.56 -4.31
CA PHE A 44 -7.04 -1.49 -5.24
C PHE A 44 -7.32 -0.09 -4.72
N PRO A 45 -8.56 0.26 -4.30
CA PRO A 45 -8.81 1.58 -3.75
C PRO A 45 -8.02 1.82 -2.45
N ILE A 46 -7.82 0.81 -1.61
CA ILE A 46 -7.01 0.93 -0.38
C ILE A 46 -5.56 1.29 -0.71
N TYR A 47 -4.95 0.56 -1.65
CA TYR A 47 -3.58 0.82 -2.07
C TYR A 47 -3.46 2.16 -2.82
N GLY A 48 -4.43 2.49 -3.66
CA GLY A 48 -4.48 3.77 -4.37
C GLY A 48 -4.56 4.97 -3.43
N LEU A 49 -5.27 4.85 -2.29
CA LEU A 49 -5.36 5.91 -1.28
C LEU A 49 -4.00 6.31 -0.71
N SER A 50 -2.96 5.49 -0.87
CA SER A 50 -1.58 5.86 -0.55
C SER A 50 -1.14 7.16 -1.23
N ALA A 51 -1.59 7.42 -2.46
CA ALA A 51 -1.31 8.68 -3.17
C ALA A 51 -1.86 9.92 -2.41
N PHE A 52 -2.99 9.76 -1.72
CA PHE A 52 -3.64 10.87 -1.03
C PHE A 52 -3.21 10.97 0.43
N LEU A 53 -2.86 9.86 1.06
CA LEU A 53 -2.50 9.80 2.48
C LEU A 53 -0.99 9.88 2.69
N LEU A 54 -0.20 9.07 1.99
CA LEU A 54 1.24 8.96 2.22
C LEU A 54 2.02 10.11 1.58
N GLU A 55 1.64 10.60 0.40
CA GLU A 55 2.38 11.69 -0.27
C GLU A 55 2.42 12.98 0.55
N PRO A 56 1.29 13.52 1.07
CA PRO A 56 1.33 14.75 1.87
C PRO A 56 2.03 14.55 3.21
N ILE A 57 2.03 13.33 3.74
CA ILE A 57 2.80 12.98 4.94
C ILE A 57 4.28 13.02 4.60
N HIS A 58 4.70 12.36 3.51
CA HIS A 58 6.08 12.32 3.02
C HIS A 58 6.63 13.75 2.83
N ASP A 59 5.90 14.62 2.14
CA ASP A 59 6.33 16.00 1.91
C ASP A 59 6.53 16.78 3.22
N ARG A 60 5.70 16.53 4.23
CA ARG A 60 5.77 17.21 5.53
C ARG A 60 6.91 16.68 6.42
N ILE A 61 7.18 15.38 6.38
CA ILE A 61 8.16 14.72 7.25
C ILE A 61 9.51 14.45 6.57
N ARG A 62 9.70 14.92 5.33
CA ARG A 62 10.90 14.62 4.52
C ARG A 62 12.22 14.90 5.24
N ARG A 63 12.25 15.96 6.05
CA ARG A 63 13.44 16.40 6.81
C ARG A 63 13.63 15.68 8.15
N TRP A 64 12.69 14.84 8.57
CA TRP A 64 12.81 14.09 9.81
C TRP A 64 13.84 12.96 9.67
N PRO A 65 14.46 12.54 10.78
CA PRO A 65 15.35 11.37 10.76
C PRO A 65 14.57 10.12 10.35
N TRP A 66 15.24 9.23 9.61
CA TRP A 66 14.59 8.05 9.01
C TRP A 66 13.79 7.17 9.99
N PRO A 67 14.16 6.98 11.28
CA PRO A 67 13.36 6.17 12.20
C PRO A 67 12.01 6.83 12.53
N ALA A 68 11.98 8.16 12.64
CA ALA A 68 10.74 8.90 12.88
C ALA A 68 9.80 8.80 11.68
N ARG A 69 10.35 8.83 10.45
CA ARG A 69 9.56 8.61 9.23
C ARG A 69 9.01 7.18 9.16
N ALA A 70 9.87 6.20 9.42
CA ALA A 70 9.51 4.79 9.47
C ALA A 70 8.35 4.51 10.45
N ALA A 71 8.43 5.06 11.66
CA ALA A 71 7.38 4.95 12.68
C ALA A 71 6.08 5.64 12.22
N THR A 72 6.18 6.82 11.61
CA THR A 72 5.01 7.57 11.09
C THR A 72 4.29 6.79 10.00
N TYR A 73 5.02 6.21 9.04
CA TYR A 73 4.41 5.39 8.00
C TYR A 73 3.80 4.11 8.55
N SER A 74 4.52 3.41 9.42
CA SER A 74 3.99 2.21 10.05
C SER A 74 2.68 2.49 10.76
N ALA A 75 2.63 3.54 11.60
CA ALA A 75 1.42 3.92 12.32
C ALA A 75 0.29 4.33 11.37
N GLY A 76 0.59 5.12 10.34
CA GLY A 76 -0.39 5.57 9.36
C GLY A 76 -0.99 4.42 8.56
N ILE A 77 -0.15 3.53 8.01
CA ILE A 77 -0.58 2.36 7.23
C ILE A 77 -1.43 1.43 8.10
N MET A 78 -0.99 1.15 9.32
CA MET A 78 -1.74 0.30 10.26
C MET A 78 -3.08 0.92 10.68
N THR A 79 -3.15 2.26 10.78
CA THR A 79 -4.41 2.96 11.04
C THR A 79 -5.39 2.81 9.87
N VAL A 80 -4.89 2.91 8.63
CA VAL A 80 -5.69 2.69 7.42
C VAL A 80 -6.13 1.22 7.32
N GLU A 81 -5.23 0.27 7.58
CA GLU A 81 -5.53 -1.17 7.60
C GLU A 81 -6.62 -1.48 8.64
N TYR A 82 -6.51 -0.92 9.85
CA TYR A 82 -7.56 -1.08 10.86
C TYR A 82 -8.89 -0.47 10.42
N ALA A 83 -8.89 0.80 9.99
CA ALA A 83 -10.11 1.53 9.64
C ALA A 83 -10.84 0.90 8.44
N THR A 84 -10.09 0.49 7.42
CA THR A 84 -10.67 -0.15 6.23
C THR A 84 -11.15 -1.57 6.54
N GLY A 85 -10.44 -2.32 7.39
CA GLY A 85 -10.82 -3.67 7.78
C GLY A 85 -12.12 -3.66 8.59
N TRP A 86 -12.19 -2.76 9.57
CA TRP A 86 -13.40 -2.53 10.35
C TRP A 86 -14.58 -2.05 9.48
N MET A 87 -14.35 -1.12 8.55
CA MET A 87 -15.41 -0.61 7.68
C MET A 87 -15.94 -1.70 6.72
N LEU A 88 -15.07 -2.53 6.16
CA LEU A 88 -15.46 -3.64 5.29
C LEU A 88 -16.22 -4.71 6.10
N ASP A 89 -15.72 -5.08 7.27
CA ASP A 89 -16.41 -6.02 8.16
C ASP A 89 -17.82 -5.51 8.53
N LYS A 90 -17.97 -4.22 8.84
CA LYS A 90 -19.28 -3.64 9.14
C LYS A 90 -20.21 -3.49 7.94
N SER A 91 -19.69 -3.31 6.74
CA SER A 91 -20.51 -3.06 5.54
C SER A 91 -20.89 -4.31 4.77
N ILE A 92 -19.96 -5.27 4.67
CA ILE A 92 -20.13 -6.49 3.86
C ILE A 92 -19.94 -7.78 4.67
N GLY A 93 -19.59 -7.69 5.96
CA GLY A 93 -19.38 -8.86 6.82
C GLY A 93 -18.07 -9.61 6.57
N GLU A 94 -17.16 -9.04 5.78
CA GLU A 94 -15.88 -9.64 5.45
C GLU A 94 -14.73 -8.65 5.68
N CYS A 95 -13.69 -9.11 6.36
CA CYS A 95 -12.41 -8.41 6.48
C CYS A 95 -11.39 -9.07 5.54
N PRO A 96 -10.74 -8.33 4.61
CA PRO A 96 -9.80 -8.93 3.67
C PRO A 96 -8.56 -9.53 4.36
N TRP A 97 -8.28 -9.10 5.59
CA TRP A 97 -7.15 -9.50 6.41
C TRP A 97 -7.57 -9.95 7.81
N ASP A 98 -8.62 -10.77 7.91
CA ASP A 98 -9.01 -11.36 9.19
C ASP A 98 -7.85 -12.17 9.82
N TYR A 99 -7.28 -11.59 10.86
CA TYR A 99 -6.16 -12.13 11.63
C TYR A 99 -6.61 -12.78 12.95
N SER A 100 -7.92 -12.92 13.17
CA SER A 100 -8.48 -13.48 14.40
C SER A 100 -7.87 -14.85 14.73
N GLY A 101 -7.29 -14.98 15.93
CA GLY A 101 -6.69 -16.23 16.41
C GLY A 101 -5.39 -16.65 15.71
N ARG A 102 -4.76 -15.78 14.91
CA ARG A 102 -3.53 -16.07 14.14
C ARG A 102 -2.31 -15.25 14.56
N SER A 103 -2.43 -14.36 15.54
CA SER A 103 -1.32 -13.60 16.10
C SER A 103 -1.53 -13.43 17.61
N LEU A 104 -0.43 -13.23 18.33
CA LEU A 104 -0.44 -12.93 19.77
C LEU A 104 -0.68 -11.44 20.03
N VAL A 105 -0.57 -10.61 18.99
CA VAL A 105 -0.58 -9.13 19.09
C VAL A 105 -1.37 -8.52 17.93
N ASP A 106 -2.60 -9.00 17.72
CA ASP A 106 -3.57 -8.36 16.84
C ASP A 106 -4.52 -7.43 17.61
N ILE A 107 -5.04 -6.41 16.93
CA ILE A 107 -6.09 -5.54 17.46
C ILE A 107 -7.39 -5.87 16.73
N ASN A 108 -8.32 -6.51 17.44
CA ASN A 108 -9.64 -6.91 16.96
C ASN A 108 -9.62 -7.73 15.65
N GLY A 109 -8.53 -8.46 15.36
CA GLY A 109 -8.37 -9.20 14.11
C GLY A 109 -8.11 -8.35 12.86
N TYR A 110 -8.16 -7.01 12.93
CA TYR A 110 -8.02 -6.13 11.75
C TYR A 110 -6.60 -5.63 11.48
N VAL A 111 -5.70 -5.69 12.45
CA VAL A 111 -4.30 -5.26 12.26
C VAL A 111 -3.39 -6.06 13.16
N ARG A 112 -2.19 -6.38 12.69
CA ARG A 112 -1.16 -7.07 13.47
C ARG A 112 -0.01 -6.15 13.78
N LEU A 113 0.31 -5.97 15.06
CA LEU A 113 1.41 -5.10 15.48
C LEU A 113 2.77 -5.64 15.04
N GLU A 114 2.89 -6.95 14.86
CA GLU A 114 4.09 -7.61 14.33
C GLU A 114 4.45 -7.17 12.91
N TYR A 115 3.48 -6.61 12.16
CA TYR A 115 3.71 -6.10 10.80
C TYR A 115 4.23 -4.66 10.78
N ALA A 116 4.36 -4.00 11.94
CA ALA A 116 4.92 -2.66 12.02
C ALA A 116 6.29 -2.51 11.32
N PRO A 117 7.29 -3.41 11.51
CA PRO A 117 8.57 -3.31 10.80
C PRO A 117 8.42 -3.45 9.28
N MET A 118 7.50 -4.31 8.82
CA MET A 118 7.21 -4.47 7.41
C MET A 118 6.59 -3.19 6.84
N TRP A 119 5.61 -2.61 7.52
CA TRP A 119 4.95 -1.37 7.10
C TRP A 119 5.88 -0.16 7.15
N ALA A 120 6.80 -0.10 8.10
CA ALA A 120 7.88 0.87 8.12
C ALA A 120 8.76 0.78 6.85
N ALA A 121 9.17 -0.42 6.46
CA ALA A 121 9.97 -0.63 5.25
C ALA A 121 9.19 -0.27 3.97
N VAL A 122 7.92 -0.66 3.87
CA VAL A 122 7.03 -0.30 2.75
C VAL A 122 6.87 1.21 2.66
N GLY A 123 6.65 1.89 3.79
CA GLY A 123 6.53 3.35 3.85
C GLY A 123 7.78 4.09 3.37
N LEU A 124 8.96 3.66 3.83
CA LEU A 124 10.22 4.21 3.35
C LEU A 124 10.46 3.94 1.85
N GLY A 125 10.08 2.75 1.37
CA GLY A 125 10.11 2.42 -0.06
C GLY A 125 9.18 3.30 -0.88
N ALA A 126 8.00 3.60 -0.35
CA ALA A 126 7.01 4.46 -0.99
C ALA A 126 7.52 5.90 -1.17
N GLU A 127 8.45 6.39 -0.35
CA GLU A 127 9.12 7.69 -0.55
C GLU A 127 9.81 7.75 -1.91
N ARG A 128 10.55 6.70 -2.27
CA ARG A 128 11.29 6.62 -3.54
C ARG A 128 10.36 6.52 -4.74
N ILE A 129 9.27 5.77 -4.57
CA ILE A 129 8.22 5.68 -5.59
C ILE A 129 7.55 7.05 -5.78
N HIS A 130 7.25 7.76 -4.69
CA HIS A 130 6.64 9.08 -4.75
C HIS A 130 7.53 10.08 -5.52
N ASP A 131 8.82 10.12 -5.18
CA ASP A 131 9.79 11.01 -5.84
C ASP A 131 9.88 10.68 -7.33
N PHE A 132 10.05 9.40 -7.68
CA PHE A 132 10.10 8.95 -9.07
C PHE A 132 8.84 9.32 -9.86
N LEU A 133 7.65 9.07 -9.31
CA LEU A 133 6.40 9.35 -10.01
C LEU A 133 6.15 10.86 -10.18
N THR A 134 6.62 11.67 -9.24
CA THR A 134 6.48 13.14 -9.32
C THR A 134 7.34 13.72 -10.44
N GLU A 135 8.47 13.11 -10.76
CA GLU A 135 9.35 13.50 -11.87
C GLU A 135 8.93 12.86 -13.20
N ALA A 136 8.63 11.55 -13.20
CA ALA A 136 8.39 10.78 -14.41
C ALA A 136 7.07 11.13 -15.10
N ILE A 137 5.98 11.36 -14.34
CA ILE A 137 4.66 11.60 -14.93
C ILE A 137 4.65 12.87 -15.79
N PRO A 138 5.09 14.05 -15.28
CA PRO A 138 5.17 15.26 -16.11
C PRO A 138 6.07 15.09 -17.33
N ALA A 139 7.23 14.44 -17.17
CA ALA A 139 8.17 14.23 -18.28
C ALA A 139 7.55 13.37 -19.41
N VAL A 140 6.77 12.36 -19.07
CA VAL A 140 6.03 11.54 -20.05
C VAL A 140 4.92 12.36 -20.71
N GLU A 141 4.17 13.15 -19.95
CA GLU A 141 3.12 14.02 -20.50
C GLU A 141 3.70 15.04 -21.50
N ASP A 142 4.82 15.67 -21.17
CA ASP A 142 5.51 16.63 -22.04
C ASP A 142 6.03 15.96 -23.32
N ALA A 143 6.61 14.76 -23.21
CA ALA A 143 7.09 13.98 -24.35
C ALA A 143 5.94 13.60 -25.30
N LEU A 144 4.79 13.18 -24.77
CA LEU A 144 3.60 12.88 -25.56
C LEU A 144 3.05 14.13 -26.26
N ALA A 145 2.93 15.24 -25.53
CA ALA A 145 2.46 16.51 -26.10
C ALA A 145 3.40 17.03 -27.20
N SER A 146 4.70 16.75 -27.11
CA SER A 146 5.67 17.10 -28.16
C SER A 146 5.55 16.27 -29.44
N ARG A 147 4.97 15.07 -29.38
CA ARG A 147 4.76 14.19 -30.54
C ARG A 147 3.48 14.49 -31.31
N GLU A 148 2.53 15.16 -30.65
CA GLU A 148 1.23 15.55 -31.24
C GLU A 148 1.27 16.93 -31.91
N ARG A 149 2.38 17.65 -31.79
CA ARG A 149 2.65 18.92 -32.48
C ARG A 149 3.51 18.70 -33.72
#